data_AF-A0A816LVT9-F1
#
_entry.id   AF-A0A816LVT9-F1
#
_cell.length_a   1.000
_cell.length_b   1.000
_cell.length_c   1.000
_cell.angle_alpha   90.00
_cell.angle_beta   90.00
_cell.angle_gamma   90.00
#
_symmetry.space_group_name_H-M   'P 1'
#
loop_
_entity.id
_entity.type
_entity.pdbx_description
1 polymer ?
#
loop_
_entity_poly.entity_id
_entity_poly.type
_entity_poly.pdbx_seq_one_letter_code
_entity_poly.pdbx_strand_id
1 'polypeptide(L)'
;MTNIDITKIEENVEQVLGNPKNILSNQFLIKNQYLCGHTLNLETLIYPHLIILVKSNSENFKERQSIRMTWAQKSRLSSKNVRLAFVLDK
;
A
#
# COMPACT_ATOMS: atom_id res chain seq x y z
N MET A 1 -14.72 22.18 -5.13
CA MET A 1 -13.72 21.11 -5.31
C MET A 1 -12.37 21.78 -5.48
N THR A 2 -11.53 21.74 -4.45
CA THR A 2 -10.16 22.29 -4.51
C THR A 2 -9.28 21.27 -5.24
N ASN A 3 -8.77 21.65 -6.41
CA ASN A 3 -7.73 20.89 -7.11
C ASN A 3 -6.48 20.90 -6.23
N ILE A 4 -6.17 19.76 -5.63
CA ILE A 4 -4.92 19.58 -4.89
C ILE A 4 -3.85 19.25 -5.92
N ASP A 5 -2.90 20.18 -6.06
CA ASP A 5 -1.77 20.08 -6.97
C ASP A 5 -0.78 19.03 -6.42
N ILE A 6 -0.79 17.84 -7.02
CA ILE A 6 -0.10 16.64 -6.51
C ILE A 6 1.42 16.85 -6.48
N THR A 7 1.96 17.64 -7.42
CA THR A 7 3.38 18.00 -7.50
C THR A 7 3.85 18.80 -6.29
N LYS A 8 3.00 19.66 -5.73
CA LYS A 8 3.32 20.42 -4.51
C LYS A 8 3.29 19.55 -3.25
N ILE A 9 2.59 18.42 -3.28
CA ILE A 9 2.60 17.46 -2.18
C ILE A 9 3.96 16.77 -2.12
N GLU A 10 4.53 16.37 -3.26
CA GLU A 10 5.85 15.70 -3.30
C GLU A 10 6.99 16.59 -2.79
N GLU A 11 6.94 17.89 -3.10
CA GLU A 11 7.95 18.85 -2.65
C GLU A 11 7.84 19.22 -1.15
N ASN A 12 6.67 19.04 -0.54
CA ASN A 12 6.38 19.50 0.84
C ASN A 12 5.52 18.50 1.63
N VAL A 13 5.80 17.20 1.49
CA VAL A 13 5.08 16.11 2.18
C VAL A 13 4.98 16.35 3.69
N GLU A 14 6.04 16.90 4.29
CA GLU A 14 6.14 17.19 5.72
C GLU A 14 5.23 18.34 6.19
N GLN A 15 4.95 19.33 5.32
CA GLN A 15 3.99 20.40 5.66
C GLN A 15 2.55 19.89 5.61
N VAL A 16 2.25 18.94 4.72
CA VAL A 16 0.89 18.40 4.52
C VAL A 16 0.56 17.29 5.51
N LEU A 17 1.52 16.39 5.79
CA LEU A 17 1.33 15.22 6.66
C LEU A 17 1.84 15.43 8.09
N GLY A 18 2.48 16.58 8.36
CA GLY A 18 3.22 16.84 9.59
C GLY A 18 4.60 16.18 9.57
N ASN A 19 5.55 16.79 10.30
CA ASN A 19 6.89 16.25 10.44
C ASN A 19 6.79 14.91 11.20
N PRO A 20 7.19 13.75 10.62
CA PRO A 20 7.04 12.47 11.28
C PRO A 20 7.85 12.48 12.58
N LYS A 21 7.16 12.44 13.74
CA LYS A 21 7.78 12.49 15.08
C LYS A 21 8.89 11.44 15.30
N ASN A 22 8.96 10.39 14.47
CA ASN A 22 10.05 9.42 14.46
C ASN A 22 10.49 9.14 13.03
N ILE A 23 11.80 8.96 12.83
CA ILE A 23 12.39 8.54 11.55
C ILE A 23 11.70 7.26 11.05
N LEU A 24 11.05 7.33 9.88
CA LEU A 24 10.24 6.25 9.28
C LEU A 24 11.02 4.94 9.08
N SER A 25 12.35 5.01 9.03
CA SER A 25 13.23 3.86 8.83
C SER A 25 13.01 2.77 9.88
N ASN A 26 12.71 3.14 11.13
CA ASN A 26 12.59 2.23 12.28
C ASN A 26 11.15 1.99 12.77
N GLN A 27 10.14 2.58 12.11
CA GLN A 27 8.74 2.44 12.55
C GLN A 27 8.10 1.11 12.13
N PHE A 28 8.52 0.55 10.98
CA PHE A 28 7.89 -0.64 10.41
C PHE A 28 8.84 -1.85 10.48
N LEU A 29 8.41 -2.90 11.17
CA LEU A 29 9.13 -4.18 11.27
C LEU A 29 9.07 -4.99 9.96
N ILE A 30 7.96 -4.87 9.23
CA ILE A 30 7.72 -5.57 7.96
C ILE A 30 7.28 -4.52 6.94
N LYS A 31 7.94 -4.50 5.78
CA LYS A 31 7.67 -3.56 4.68
C LYS A 31 7.41 -4.33 3.39
N ASN A 32 6.48 -3.83 2.57
CA ASN A 32 6.26 -4.33 1.21
C ASN A 32 6.59 -3.22 0.21
N GLN A 33 7.89 -3.03 -0.05
CA GLN A 33 8.41 -1.97 -0.91
C GLN A 33 7.97 -2.07 -2.38
N TYR A 34 7.47 -3.24 -2.80
CA TYR A 34 7.00 -3.50 -4.17
C TYR A 34 5.48 -3.52 -4.29
N LEU A 35 4.74 -3.09 -3.25
CA LEU A 35 3.28 -3.07 -3.29
C LEU A 35 2.75 -2.15 -4.39
N CYS A 36 3.37 -0.98 -4.56
CA CYS A 36 2.92 0.07 -5.47
C CYS A 36 3.70 0.11 -6.79
N GLY A 37 4.83 -0.58 -6.89
CA GLY A 37 5.67 -0.57 -8.07
C GLY A 37 6.06 -1.99 -8.43
N HIS A 38 5.62 -2.45 -9.60
CA HIS A 38 6.13 -3.67 -10.20
C HIS A 38 6.82 -3.31 -11.51
N THR A 39 8.06 -3.71 -11.67
CA THR A 39 8.74 -3.69 -12.96
C THR A 39 8.28 -4.91 -13.74
N LEU A 40 7.66 -4.68 -14.90
CA LEU A 40 7.34 -5.74 -15.86
C LEU A 40 8.53 -5.97 -16.82
N ASN A 41 9.38 -4.94 -16.97
CA ASN A 41 10.73 -4.93 -17.53
C ASN A 41 11.51 -3.75 -16.88
N LEU A 42 12.83 -3.71 -17.03
CA LEU A 42 13.74 -2.71 -16.42
C LEU A 42 13.36 -1.22 -16.68
N GLU A 43 12.43 -0.94 -17.59
CA GLU A 43 12.18 0.41 -18.10
C GLU A 43 10.74 0.93 -17.88
N THR A 44 9.80 0.12 -17.40
CA THR A 44 8.41 0.57 -17.18
C THR A 44 7.88 0.18 -15.81
N LEU A 45 7.66 1.20 -14.97
CA LEU A 45 6.96 1.14 -13.70
C LEU A 45 5.46 1.12 -13.95
N ILE A 46 4.79 0.06 -13.50
CA ILE A 46 3.33 0.00 -13.51
C ILE A 46 2.83 0.18 -12.08
N TYR A 47 2.07 1.25 -11.89
CA TYR A 47 1.40 1.58 -10.63
C TYR A 47 0.02 0.92 -10.59
N PRO A 48 -0.43 0.46 -9.41
CA PRO A 48 -1.77 -0.08 -9.26
C PRO A 48 -2.83 0.99 -9.47
N HIS A 49 -3.94 0.61 -10.09
CA HIS A 49 -5.12 1.46 -10.22
C HIS A 49 -5.82 1.64 -8.86
N LEU A 50 -5.79 0.61 -8.01
CA LEU A 50 -6.40 0.61 -6.69
C LEU A 50 -5.52 -0.15 -5.69
N ILE A 51 -5.36 0.41 -4.50
CA ILE A 51 -4.74 -0.25 -3.36
C ILE A 51 -5.80 -0.44 -2.28
N ILE A 52 -5.97 -1.68 -1.84
CA ILE A 52 -6.85 -2.04 -0.73
C ILE A 52 -5.99 -2.32 0.49
N LEU A 53 -6.21 -1.54 1.55
CA LEU A 53 -5.55 -1.73 2.85
C LEU A 53 -6.57 -2.31 3.83
N VAL A 54 -6.26 -3.48 4.39
CA VAL A 54 -7.11 -4.15 5.37
C VAL A 54 -6.44 -4.12 6.73
N LYS A 55 -7.04 -3.43 7.69
CA LYS A 55 -6.60 -3.46 9.09
C LYS A 55 -6.83 -4.87 9.67
N SER A 56 -5.83 -5.42 10.35
CA SER A 56 -5.90 -6.74 10.98
C SER A 56 -4.92 -6.82 12.17
N ASN A 57 -5.08 -7.82 13.03
CA ASN A 57 -4.07 -8.21 14.02
C ASN A 57 -3.34 -9.49 13.55
N SER A 58 -2.13 -9.76 14.06
CA SER A 58 -1.33 -10.97 13.80
C SER A 58 -2.11 -12.28 14.02
N GLU A 59 -2.92 -12.33 15.08
CA GLU A 59 -3.76 -13.47 15.48
C GLU A 59 -4.84 -13.85 14.45
N ASN A 60 -5.34 -12.89 13.68
CA ASN A 60 -6.45 -13.08 12.73
C ASN A 60 -6.01 -13.72 11.41
N PHE A 61 -5.14 -14.73 11.48
CA PHE A 61 -4.56 -15.36 10.29
C PHE A 61 -5.64 -16.01 9.40
N LYS A 62 -6.62 -16.68 10.01
CA LYS A 62 -7.70 -17.38 9.30
C LYS A 62 -8.57 -16.41 8.50
N GLU A 63 -8.85 -15.24 9.06
CA GLU A 63 -9.64 -14.17 8.44
C GLU A 63 -8.87 -13.57 7.26
N ARG A 64 -7.59 -13.24 7.45
CA ARG A 64 -6.70 -12.78 6.36
C ARG A 64 -6.62 -13.81 5.25
N GLN A 65 -6.53 -15.09 5.58
CA GLN A 65 -6.48 -16.16 4.60
C GLN A 65 -7.82 -16.31 3.86
N SER A 66 -8.94 -16.24 4.57
CA SER A 66 -10.28 -16.29 3.96
C SER A 66 -10.49 -15.15 2.98
N ILE A 67 -10.02 -13.93 3.30
CA ILE A 67 -10.02 -12.78 2.39
C ILE A 67 -9.22 -13.10 1.11
N ARG A 68 -8.00 -13.63 1.24
CA ARG A 68 -7.15 -14.00 0.08
C ARG A 68 -7.79 -15.08 -0.79
N MET A 69 -8.58 -15.98 -0.21
CA MET A 69 -9.23 -17.07 -0.94
C MET A 69 -10.57 -16.67 -1.56
N THR A 70 -11.10 -15.48 -1.24
CA THR A 70 -12.42 -15.01 -1.68
C THR A 70 -12.32 -13.78 -2.58
N TRP A 71 -12.78 -12.62 -2.12
CA TRP A 71 -12.84 -11.40 -2.93
C TRP A 71 -11.46 -10.84 -3.27
N ALA A 72 -10.43 -11.15 -2.46
CA ALA A 72 -9.07 -10.66 -2.65
C ALA A 72 -8.14 -11.68 -3.33
N GLN A 73 -8.70 -12.62 -4.09
CA GLN A 73 -7.93 -13.62 -4.83
C GLN A 73 -6.96 -12.95 -5.83
N LYS A 74 -5.67 -13.34 -5.77
CA LYS A 74 -4.59 -12.70 -6.52
C LYS A 74 -4.86 -12.58 -8.03
N SER A 75 -5.37 -13.63 -8.66
CA SER A 75 -5.71 -13.63 -10.09
C SER A 75 -6.80 -12.61 -10.46
N ARG A 76 -7.79 -12.42 -9.58
CA ARG A 76 -8.87 -11.44 -9.77
C ARG A 76 -8.39 -10.00 -9.58
N LEU A 77 -7.47 -9.78 -8.63
CA LEU A 77 -6.92 -8.46 -8.36
C LEU A 77 -5.88 -8.05 -9.42
N SER A 78 -4.96 -8.95 -9.77
CA SER A 78 -3.89 -8.67 -10.74
C SER A 78 -4.43 -8.36 -12.15
N SER A 79 -5.49 -9.04 -12.59
CA SER A 79 -6.14 -8.74 -13.88
C SER A 79 -6.76 -7.33 -13.95
N LYS A 80 -7.06 -6.73 -12.80
CA LYS A 80 -7.60 -5.37 -12.67
C LYS A 80 -6.56 -4.37 -12.18
N ASN A 81 -5.29 -4.77 -12.11
CA ASN A 81 -4.21 -3.97 -11.54
C ASN A 81 -4.52 -3.43 -10.13
N VAL A 82 -5.18 -4.26 -9.31
CA VAL A 82 -5.51 -3.98 -7.91
C VAL A 82 -4.49 -4.66 -7.00
N ARG A 83 -4.09 -3.99 -5.94
CA ARG A 83 -3.15 -4.52 -4.93
C ARG A 83 -3.82 -4.55 -3.56
N LEU A 84 -3.41 -5.51 -2.74
CA LEU A 84 -3.91 -5.70 -1.38
C LEU A 84 -2.74 -5.76 -0.41
N ALA A 85 -2.85 -5.07 0.72
CA ALA A 85 -1.98 -5.26 1.86
C ALA A 85 -2.79 -5.35 3.17
N PHE A 86 -2.27 -6.13 4.12
CA PHE A 86 -2.79 -6.15 5.48
C PHE A 86 -1.91 -5.25 6.34
N VAL A 87 -2.55 -4.32 7.05
CA VAL A 87 -1.87 -3.46 8.02
C VAL A 87 -2.03 -4.12 9.38
N LEU A 88 -0.90 -4.50 9.97
CA LEU A 88 -0.83 -5.18 11.26
C LEU A 88 -0.28 -4.23 12.31
N ASP A 89 -0.94 -4.19 13.46
CA ASP A 89 -0.39 -3.56 14.67
C ASP A 89 0.64 -4.50 15.34
N LYS A 90 1.45 -3.94 16.24
CA LYS A 90 2.45 -4.68 17.04
C LYS A 90 1.79 -5.67 17.99
#